data_AF-V4C940-F1
#
_entry.id   AF-V4C940-F1
#
_cell.length_a   1.000
_cell.length_b   1.000
_cell.length_c   1.000
_cell.angle_alpha   90.00
_cell.angle_beta   90.00
_cell.angle_gamma   90.00
#
_symmetry.space_group_name_H-M   'P 1'
#
loop_
_entity.id
_entity.type
_entity.pdbx_description
1 polymer ?
#
loop_
_entity_poly.entity_id
_entity_poly.type
_entity_poly.pdbx_seq_one_letter_code
_entity_poly.pdbx_strand_id
1 'polypeptide(L)'
;MAGPLRFGKLVSLQLKRRTPFLTSKQTLNSLHNHCTRKTPATFVYIDNGPSFRNFPRYFSTICTPENEVETCFYEVKTFGKINIKSPFKLDVQPLKPLDYPEMNQFICEIFDHNDPPSKSASGFHKFYGMGVSINDKKDIVNVDIEVAEGIELPLTCSIKIPIKFNINIESGDEPVSVKGFEADTINITTKKGDCLLEKLRCGNVKVVSQSGDIISATLLQGNIELQTGCSGSISGDRFQGQNINCTSEHGGVKIKSLYADKTLIQAKSGTTHLVNCHGTTNIEQDSGKIKIDSASGDLHGKINQGDIAVFVADCGKINFEANQGNVDIKLIESVATYFDLEGQSVEINESIKHDRNTSTNNSESQLTLCGTINGGSDSSSLTVKTKQGQITIGQQDWFSSLNLSSR
;
A
#
# COMPACT_ATOMS: atom_id res chain seq x y z
N MET A 1 -0.09 -73.26 -34.07
CA MET A 1 -1.51 -73.09 -34.46
C MET A 1 -1.65 -71.66 -34.96
N ALA A 2 -1.54 -71.50 -36.28
CA ALA A 2 -2.68 -71.22 -37.17
C ALA A 2 -3.14 -69.76 -37.05
N GLY A 3 -2.89 -68.99 -38.10
CA GLY A 3 -3.20 -67.56 -38.19
C GLY A 3 -4.66 -67.26 -38.62
N PRO A 4 -4.87 -66.42 -39.65
CA PRO A 4 -5.47 -65.10 -39.51
C PRO A 4 -6.74 -64.90 -40.36
N LEU A 5 -7.52 -63.84 -40.10
CA LEU A 5 -8.62 -63.35 -40.96
C LEU A 5 -8.86 -61.84 -40.75
N ARG A 6 -9.42 -61.03 -41.65
CA ARG A 6 -9.15 -60.62 -43.05
C ARG A 6 -10.22 -59.54 -43.40
N PHE A 7 -9.84 -58.47 -44.11
CA PHE A 7 -10.68 -57.51 -44.91
C PHE A 7 -11.80 -56.69 -44.20
N GLY A 8 -12.12 -55.43 -44.51
CA GLY A 8 -11.71 -54.44 -45.52
C GLY A 8 -12.86 -53.45 -45.80
N LYS A 9 -12.59 -52.15 -46.06
CA LYS A 9 -13.23 -51.29 -47.11
C LYS A 9 -12.82 -49.81 -47.03
N LEU A 10 -12.45 -49.28 -48.21
CA LEU A 10 -12.37 -47.86 -48.59
C LEU A 10 -13.75 -47.20 -48.71
N VAL A 11 -13.83 -45.88 -48.44
CA VAL A 11 -14.54 -44.81 -49.19
C VAL A 11 -13.90 -43.46 -48.73
N SER A 12 -13.08 -42.72 -49.48
CA SER A 12 -13.33 -41.78 -50.62
C SER A 12 -14.34 -40.66 -50.37
N LEU A 13 -13.88 -39.42 -50.12
CA LEU A 13 -14.55 -38.21 -50.64
C LEU A 13 -13.56 -37.04 -50.78
N GLN A 14 -13.19 -36.78 -52.04
CA GLN A 14 -12.71 -35.49 -52.55
C GLN A 14 -13.89 -34.62 -52.95
N LEU A 15 -13.71 -33.28 -52.93
CA LEU A 15 -14.25 -32.22 -53.82
C LEU A 15 -14.26 -30.90 -53.02
N LYS A 16 -14.00 -29.70 -53.53
CA LYS A 16 -13.37 -29.17 -54.75
C LYS A 16 -13.22 -27.66 -54.50
N ARG A 17 -12.13 -27.07 -55.00
CA ARG A 17 -11.91 -25.61 -55.10
C ARG A 17 -13.05 -24.90 -55.87
N ARG A 18 -13.26 -23.60 -55.60
CA ARG A 18 -13.40 -22.56 -56.64
C ARG A 18 -13.33 -21.14 -56.08
N THR A 19 -12.36 -20.40 -56.59
CA THR A 19 -12.34 -18.93 -56.72
C THR A 19 -13.39 -18.46 -57.73
N PRO A 20 -13.69 -17.15 -57.76
CA PRO A 20 -13.66 -16.48 -59.05
C PRO A 20 -12.94 -15.13 -59.01
N PHE A 21 -12.09 -14.93 -60.03
CA PHE A 21 -11.75 -13.63 -60.60
C PHE A 21 -12.69 -13.42 -61.79
N LEU A 22 -13.26 -12.22 -61.96
CA LEU A 22 -13.40 -11.58 -63.28
C LEU A 22 -13.78 -10.10 -63.15
N THR A 23 -13.21 -9.37 -64.10
CA THR A 23 -13.10 -7.94 -64.32
C THR A 23 -14.35 -7.30 -64.95
N SER A 24 -14.58 -6.01 -64.68
CA SER A 24 -14.99 -5.06 -65.73
C SER A 24 -14.80 -3.59 -65.31
N LYS A 25 -14.14 -2.83 -66.20
CA LYS A 25 -14.02 -1.36 -66.19
C LYS A 25 -15.38 -0.70 -66.37
N GLN A 26 -15.61 0.44 -65.70
CA GLN A 26 -16.29 1.60 -66.29
C GLN A 26 -15.94 2.88 -65.52
N THR A 27 -15.46 3.85 -66.28
CA THR A 27 -15.12 5.25 -65.95
C THR A 27 -16.37 6.14 -65.89
N LEU A 28 -16.37 7.15 -65.00
CA LEU A 28 -16.72 8.56 -65.30
C LEU A 28 -16.68 9.44 -64.03
N ASN A 29 -15.83 10.48 -64.07
CA ASN A 29 -15.99 11.89 -63.64
C ASN A 29 -16.71 12.20 -62.30
N SER A 30 -16.35 13.15 -61.44
CA SER A 30 -15.43 14.31 -61.35
C SER A 30 -15.98 15.10 -60.14
N LEU A 31 -15.21 15.60 -59.17
CA LEU A 31 -14.95 17.03 -58.89
C LEU A 31 -14.31 17.06 -57.49
N HIS A 32 -13.02 17.37 -57.33
CA HIS A 32 -12.36 18.69 -57.26
C HIS A 32 -12.09 19.17 -55.82
N ASN A 33 -10.81 19.53 -55.62
CA ASN A 33 -10.18 20.41 -54.61
C ASN A 33 -9.90 19.81 -53.22
N HIS A 34 -8.71 19.92 -52.62
CA HIS A 34 -7.40 20.51 -52.95
C HIS A 34 -6.38 19.84 -51.98
N CYS A 35 -5.32 19.16 -52.43
CA CYS A 35 -3.92 19.64 -52.47
C CYS A 35 -3.46 20.36 -51.17
N THR A 36 -2.42 19.96 -50.44
CA THR A 36 -1.02 19.79 -50.93
C THR A 36 -0.11 18.90 -50.05
N ARG A 37 0.58 17.95 -50.72
CA ARG A 37 2.03 17.57 -50.65
C ARG A 37 2.69 17.40 -49.26
N LYS A 38 3.05 16.18 -48.80
CA LYS A 38 4.24 15.33 -49.14
C LYS A 38 5.60 16.06 -49.17
N THR A 39 6.52 15.65 -48.28
CA THR A 39 7.95 15.34 -48.55
C THR A 39 8.57 14.55 -47.36
N PRO A 40 9.71 13.85 -47.54
CA PRO A 40 9.95 12.49 -47.06
C PRO A 40 10.70 12.41 -45.71
N ALA A 41 10.56 11.26 -45.04
CA ALA A 41 11.41 10.89 -43.92
C ALA A 41 12.84 10.61 -44.41
N THR A 42 13.79 11.38 -43.90
CA THR A 42 15.22 11.22 -44.12
C THR A 42 15.76 10.21 -43.12
N PHE A 43 16.41 9.15 -43.61
CA PHE A 43 17.21 8.26 -42.78
C PHE A 43 18.47 8.98 -42.29
N VAL A 44 18.81 8.82 -41.02
CA VAL A 44 20.11 9.16 -40.46
C VAL A 44 20.62 7.95 -39.69
N TYR A 45 21.70 7.34 -40.21
CA TYR A 45 22.64 6.54 -39.42
C TYR A 45 23.60 7.49 -38.70
N ILE A 46 24.08 7.13 -37.50
CA ILE A 46 25.50 7.20 -37.08
C ILE A 46 25.68 6.67 -35.63
N ASP A 47 26.69 5.80 -35.52
CA ASP A 47 27.60 5.36 -34.44
C ASP A 47 27.26 5.30 -32.93
N ASN A 48 27.39 4.06 -32.43
CA ASN A 48 28.30 3.57 -31.37
C ASN A 48 28.58 4.48 -30.14
N GLY A 49 27.83 4.22 -29.06
CA GLY A 49 28.19 4.45 -27.65
C GLY A 49 28.14 3.12 -26.86
N PRO A 50 28.68 3.06 -25.62
CA PRO A 50 29.29 1.85 -25.09
C PRO A 50 28.29 0.72 -24.86
N SER A 51 28.81 -0.50 -25.03
CA SER A 51 28.11 -1.77 -24.99
C SER A 51 27.23 -1.98 -23.75
N PHE A 52 25.94 -1.78 -23.90
CA PHE A 52 24.93 -2.41 -23.04
C PHE A 52 24.34 -3.62 -23.78
N ARG A 53 24.19 -4.73 -23.02
CA ARG A 53 23.93 -6.08 -23.52
C ARG A 53 22.67 -6.15 -24.40
N ASN A 54 22.72 -7.03 -25.41
CA ASN A 54 21.64 -7.27 -26.37
C ASN A 54 20.32 -7.68 -25.68
N PHE A 55 19.31 -6.82 -25.74
CA PHE A 55 17.91 -7.15 -25.46
C PHE A 55 17.10 -7.19 -26.77
N PRO A 56 16.11 -8.09 -26.91
CA PRO A 56 15.26 -8.12 -28.11
C PRO A 56 14.36 -6.86 -28.14
N ARG A 57 14.53 -6.02 -29.16
CA ARG A 57 13.67 -4.87 -29.43
C ARG A 57 12.50 -5.29 -30.33
N TYR A 58 11.26 -5.11 -29.87
CA TYR A 58 10.07 -5.09 -30.73
C TYR A 58 9.47 -3.68 -30.66
N PHE A 59 9.36 -3.03 -31.82
CA PHE A 59 8.76 -1.70 -31.95
C PHE A 59 7.39 -1.82 -32.63
N SER A 60 6.36 -1.26 -32.00
CA SER A 60 5.17 -0.77 -32.69
C SER A 60 4.95 0.68 -32.27
N THR A 61 5.29 1.61 -33.15
CA THR A 61 5.08 3.04 -32.93
C THR A 61 3.62 3.38 -33.17
N ILE A 62 2.83 3.50 -32.10
CA ILE A 62 1.53 4.17 -32.12
C ILE A 62 1.82 5.65 -31.84
N CYS A 63 1.12 6.58 -32.52
CA CYS A 63 1.29 8.01 -32.27
C CYS A 63 1.07 8.30 -30.78
N THR A 64 2.14 8.74 -30.10
CA THR A 64 2.16 8.95 -28.67
C THR A 64 1.71 10.39 -28.32
N PRO A 65 1.08 10.64 -27.16
CA PRO A 65 0.83 11.98 -26.63
C PRO A 65 2.14 12.79 -26.52
N GLU A 66 2.06 14.13 -26.52
CA GLU A 66 3.23 15.04 -26.55
C GLU A 66 4.28 14.82 -25.43
N ASN A 67 3.92 14.10 -24.36
CA ASN A 67 4.75 13.88 -23.17
C ASN A 67 5.29 12.44 -23.06
N GLU A 68 4.86 11.53 -23.93
CA GLU A 68 5.24 10.12 -23.85
C GLU A 68 6.59 9.89 -24.55
N VAL A 69 7.54 9.38 -23.77
CA VAL A 69 8.93 9.16 -24.18
C VAL A 69 9.10 7.79 -24.81
N GLU A 70 8.56 6.76 -24.17
CA GLU A 70 8.71 5.37 -24.59
C GLU A 70 7.57 4.51 -24.06
N THR A 71 7.05 3.59 -24.88
CA THR A 71 6.05 2.62 -24.44
C THR A 71 6.35 1.23 -24.97
N CYS A 72 6.13 0.23 -24.13
CA CYS A 72 6.25 -1.17 -24.49
C CYS A 72 5.01 -1.96 -24.10
N PHE A 73 4.67 -2.93 -24.95
CA PHE A 73 3.50 -3.79 -24.84
C PHE A 73 3.91 -5.24 -24.97
N TYR A 74 3.45 -6.08 -24.05
CA TYR A 74 3.71 -7.51 -24.09
C TYR A 74 2.47 -8.32 -23.71
N GLU A 75 2.28 -9.46 -24.36
CA GLU A 75 1.30 -10.45 -23.92
C GLU A 75 1.85 -11.21 -22.71
N VAL A 76 1.02 -11.38 -21.70
CA VAL A 76 1.35 -12.07 -20.45
C VAL A 76 0.16 -12.94 -20.03
N LYS A 77 0.38 -13.90 -19.14
CA LYS A 77 -0.73 -14.62 -18.52
C LYS A 77 -1.55 -13.68 -17.63
N THR A 78 -2.77 -14.09 -17.30
CA THR A 78 -3.68 -13.34 -16.41
C THR A 78 -3.27 -13.39 -14.94
N PHE A 79 -2.40 -14.33 -14.58
CA PHE A 79 -1.81 -14.50 -13.25
C PHE A 79 -0.30 -14.60 -13.40
N GLY A 80 0.43 -14.08 -12.42
CA GLY A 80 1.88 -14.08 -12.47
C GLY A 80 2.49 -13.17 -11.42
N LYS A 81 3.76 -12.88 -11.60
CA LYS A 81 4.53 -11.96 -10.77
C LYS A 81 5.23 -10.92 -11.64
N ILE A 82 5.26 -9.68 -11.19
CA ILE A 82 6.15 -8.66 -11.74
C ILE A 82 7.23 -8.28 -10.73
N ASN A 83 8.46 -8.12 -11.19
CA ASN A 83 9.54 -7.48 -10.46
C ASN A 83 9.92 -6.18 -11.18
N ILE A 84 9.91 -5.06 -10.48
CA ILE A 84 10.18 -3.73 -11.01
C ILE A 84 11.35 -3.12 -10.24
N LYS A 85 12.40 -2.74 -10.94
CA LYS A 85 13.49 -1.91 -10.44
C LYS A 85 13.48 -0.61 -11.23
N SER A 86 13.15 0.50 -10.59
CA SER A 86 12.99 1.79 -11.26
C SER A 86 13.53 2.93 -10.40
N PRO A 87 14.38 3.82 -10.96
CA PRO A 87 14.81 5.03 -10.28
C PRO A 87 13.80 6.18 -10.45
N PHE A 88 12.81 6.04 -11.35
CA PHE A 88 11.80 7.05 -11.62
C PHE A 88 10.61 6.93 -10.68
N LYS A 89 9.82 8.02 -10.63
CA LYS A 89 8.47 7.98 -10.08
C LYS A 89 7.68 6.85 -10.73
N LEU A 90 7.03 6.02 -9.93
CA LEU A 90 6.38 4.80 -10.39
C LEU A 90 4.88 4.85 -10.10
N ASP A 91 4.04 4.60 -11.09
CA ASP A 91 2.60 4.36 -10.92
C ASP A 91 2.24 2.99 -11.48
N VAL A 92 1.83 2.08 -10.60
CA VAL A 92 1.43 0.72 -10.95
C VAL A 92 -0.06 0.57 -10.70
N GLN A 93 -0.79 0.21 -11.75
CA GLN A 93 -2.23 0.04 -11.70
C GLN A 93 -2.66 -1.18 -12.50
N PRO A 94 -3.81 -1.79 -12.20
CA PRO A 94 -4.33 -2.86 -13.00
C PRO A 94 -4.77 -2.37 -14.39
N LEU A 95 -4.78 -3.30 -15.35
CA LEU A 95 -5.58 -3.14 -16.55
C LEU A 95 -7.06 -2.96 -16.18
N LYS A 96 -7.75 -2.11 -16.93
CA LYS A 96 -9.19 -1.92 -16.79
C LYS A 96 -9.92 -3.05 -17.53
N PRO A 97 -10.75 -3.86 -16.87
CA PRO A 97 -11.44 -4.98 -17.51
C PRO A 97 -12.34 -4.58 -18.69
N LEU A 98 -12.85 -3.33 -18.69
CA LEU A 98 -13.66 -2.82 -19.79
C LEU A 98 -12.84 -2.64 -21.07
N ASP A 99 -11.59 -2.20 -20.94
CA ASP A 99 -10.69 -1.91 -22.05
C ASP A 99 -9.88 -3.17 -22.45
N TYR A 100 -9.61 -4.04 -21.48
CA TYR A 100 -8.77 -5.24 -21.62
C TYR A 100 -9.49 -6.47 -21.00
N PRO A 101 -10.55 -6.99 -21.62
CA PRO A 101 -11.36 -8.07 -21.04
C PRO A 101 -10.59 -9.37 -20.80
N GLU A 102 -9.60 -9.66 -21.63
CA GLU A 102 -8.77 -10.88 -21.52
C GLU A 102 -7.74 -10.79 -20.38
N MET A 103 -7.45 -9.59 -19.86
CA MET A 103 -6.49 -9.37 -18.77
C MET A 103 -5.12 -10.03 -19.01
N ASN A 104 -4.65 -10.07 -20.26
CA ASN A 104 -3.45 -10.79 -20.69
C ASN A 104 -2.36 -9.85 -21.24
N GLN A 105 -2.32 -8.61 -20.76
CA GLN A 105 -1.37 -7.62 -21.26
C GLN A 105 -0.54 -7.01 -20.12
N PHE A 106 0.71 -6.72 -20.46
CA PHE A 106 1.59 -5.86 -19.71
C PHE A 106 1.86 -4.62 -20.58
N ILE A 107 1.72 -3.45 -19.97
CA ILE A 107 1.96 -2.16 -20.61
C ILE A 107 2.89 -1.38 -19.70
N CYS A 108 3.98 -0.84 -20.23
CA CYS A 108 4.87 0.06 -19.50
C CYS A 108 5.14 1.28 -20.37
N GLU A 109 4.79 2.45 -19.83
CA GLU A 109 4.83 3.76 -20.48
C GLU A 109 5.74 4.67 -19.65
N ILE A 110 6.67 5.37 -20.31
CA ILE A 110 7.54 6.37 -19.71
C ILE A 110 7.08 7.75 -20.19
N PHE A 111 6.81 8.65 -19.25
CA PHE A 111 6.34 10.01 -19.52
C PHE A 111 7.27 11.07 -18.95
N ASP A 112 7.43 12.18 -19.65
CA ASP A 112 7.97 13.44 -19.11
C ASP A 112 6.89 14.11 -18.26
N HIS A 113 7.15 14.30 -16.97
CA HIS A 113 6.21 14.90 -16.04
C HIS A 113 6.44 16.39 -15.79
N ASN A 114 7.29 17.06 -16.57
CA ASN A 114 7.40 18.51 -16.56
C ASN A 114 6.12 19.18 -17.08
N ASP A 115 5.82 20.37 -16.53
CA ASP A 115 4.78 21.26 -17.03
C ASP A 115 5.37 22.65 -17.36
N PRO A 116 5.46 23.06 -18.64
CA PRO A 116 5.12 22.28 -19.82
C PRO A 116 6.14 21.15 -20.08
N PRO A 117 5.74 20.09 -20.81
CA PRO A 117 6.64 19.00 -21.20
C PRO A 117 7.87 19.54 -21.95
N SER A 118 9.02 18.91 -21.73
CA SER A 118 10.23 19.33 -22.42
C SER A 118 10.07 19.08 -23.92
N LYS A 119 10.42 20.07 -24.76
CA LYS A 119 10.43 19.95 -26.22
C LYS A 119 11.44 18.90 -26.74
N SER A 120 12.13 18.21 -25.83
CA SER A 120 13.21 17.26 -26.08
C SER A 120 12.95 15.91 -25.41
N ALA A 121 11.68 15.50 -25.26
CA ALA A 121 11.30 14.16 -24.78
C ALA A 121 12.08 13.03 -25.50
N SER A 122 12.35 13.20 -26.80
CA SER A 122 13.15 12.28 -27.60
C SER A 122 14.64 12.20 -27.22
N GLY A 123 15.16 13.03 -26.32
CA GLY A 123 16.56 13.02 -25.88
C GLY A 123 16.83 12.16 -24.65
N PHE A 124 15.80 11.84 -23.87
CA PHE A 124 15.96 11.17 -22.58
C PHE A 124 16.49 9.74 -22.68
N HIS A 125 16.18 9.02 -23.77
CA HIS A 125 16.65 7.64 -24.00
C HIS A 125 18.18 7.47 -24.00
N LYS A 126 18.94 8.57 -24.08
CA LYS A 126 20.42 8.55 -23.99
C LYS A 126 20.92 8.46 -22.56
N PHE A 127 20.06 8.81 -21.60
CA PHE A 127 20.41 8.96 -20.18
C PHE A 127 19.82 7.86 -19.30
N TYR A 128 18.97 6.99 -19.86
CA TYR A 128 18.45 5.80 -19.18
C TYR A 128 18.41 4.59 -20.11
N GLY A 129 18.45 3.40 -19.53
CA GLY A 129 18.19 2.13 -20.20
C GLY A 129 17.00 1.42 -19.55
N MET A 130 16.07 0.90 -20.36
CA MET A 130 14.95 0.09 -19.91
C MET A 130 15.06 -1.33 -20.50
N GLY A 131 14.99 -2.33 -19.63
CA GLY A 131 14.98 -3.74 -20.00
C GLY A 131 13.72 -4.42 -19.48
N VAL A 132 12.95 -5.04 -20.38
CA VAL A 132 11.80 -5.88 -20.02
C VAL A 132 12.12 -7.32 -20.43
N SER A 133 11.95 -8.27 -19.51
CA SER A 133 12.13 -9.71 -19.76
C SER A 133 10.96 -10.51 -19.22
N ILE A 134 10.49 -11.48 -20.00
CA ILE A 134 9.34 -12.32 -19.66
C ILE A 134 9.79 -13.77 -19.60
N ASN A 135 9.41 -14.45 -18.51
CA ASN A 135 9.67 -15.86 -18.31
C ASN A 135 8.34 -16.63 -18.30
N ASP A 136 7.91 -17.09 -19.48
CA ASP A 136 6.63 -17.79 -19.70
C ASP A 136 6.46 -19.09 -18.89
N LYS A 137 7.58 -19.69 -18.46
CA LYS A 137 7.55 -20.92 -17.64
C LYS A 137 7.23 -20.63 -16.19
N LYS A 138 7.58 -19.44 -15.70
CA LYS A 138 7.40 -19.03 -14.31
C LYS A 138 6.34 -17.94 -14.14
N ASP A 139 5.81 -17.42 -15.24
CA ASP A 139 4.86 -16.31 -15.25
C ASP A 139 5.42 -15.06 -14.57
N ILE A 140 6.70 -14.78 -14.83
CA ILE A 140 7.43 -13.65 -14.24
C ILE A 140 7.76 -12.63 -15.33
N VAL A 141 7.40 -11.38 -15.07
CA VAL A 141 7.85 -10.21 -15.83
C VAL A 141 8.89 -9.46 -14.99
N ASN A 142 10.05 -9.15 -15.56
CA ASN A 142 11.03 -8.27 -14.92
C ASN A 142 11.16 -6.99 -15.73
N VAL A 143 11.10 -5.86 -15.03
CA VAL A 143 11.35 -4.52 -15.56
C VAL A 143 12.54 -3.96 -14.79
N ASP A 144 13.63 -3.67 -15.48
CA ASP A 144 14.81 -3.01 -14.90
C ASP A 144 15.07 -1.71 -15.68
N ILE A 145 15.08 -0.60 -14.95
CA ILE A 145 15.39 0.72 -15.47
C ILE A 145 16.64 1.21 -14.76
N GLU A 146 17.62 1.67 -15.53
CA GLU A 146 18.87 2.21 -15.02
C GLU A 146 19.08 3.61 -15.61
N VAL A 147 19.57 4.54 -14.79
CA VAL A 147 19.88 5.92 -15.20
C VAL A 147 21.38 6.14 -15.09
N ALA A 148 21.92 6.93 -16.00
CA ALA A 148 23.33 7.31 -15.95
C ALA A 148 23.66 8.05 -14.65
N GLU A 149 24.85 7.79 -14.11
CA GLU A 149 25.27 8.30 -12.81
C GLU A 149 25.26 9.83 -12.76
N GLY A 150 24.67 10.40 -11.69
CA GLY A 150 24.60 11.84 -11.47
C GLY A 150 23.54 12.58 -12.29
N ILE A 151 22.66 11.87 -13.01
CA ILE A 151 21.57 12.47 -13.78
C ILE A 151 20.23 12.25 -13.07
N GLU A 152 19.53 13.34 -12.81
CA GLU A 152 18.12 13.31 -12.39
C GLU A 152 17.24 13.57 -13.60
N LEU A 153 16.26 12.69 -13.83
CA LEU A 153 15.35 12.79 -14.97
C LEU A 153 13.92 12.98 -14.45
N PRO A 154 13.18 13.97 -14.98
CA PRO A 154 11.79 14.22 -14.61
C PRO A 154 10.86 13.24 -15.35
N LEU A 155 11.09 11.94 -15.15
CA LEU A 155 10.34 10.87 -15.80
C LEU A 155 9.43 10.14 -14.81
N THR A 156 8.28 9.69 -15.31
CA THR A 156 7.36 8.81 -14.60
C THR A 156 7.23 7.51 -15.39
N CYS A 157 7.34 6.38 -14.70
CA CYS A 157 7.06 5.06 -15.23
C CYS A 157 5.64 4.63 -14.81
N SER A 158 4.78 4.42 -15.79
CA SER A 158 3.41 3.94 -15.63
C SER A 158 3.35 2.48 -16.08
N ILE A 159 3.00 1.58 -15.17
CA ILE A 159 2.90 0.15 -15.44
C ILE A 159 1.45 -0.30 -15.26
N LYS A 160 0.89 -0.91 -16.31
CA LYS A 160 -0.45 -1.52 -16.31
C LYS A 160 -0.34 -3.02 -16.52
N ILE A 161 -0.86 -3.80 -15.57
CA ILE A 161 -0.74 -5.27 -15.55
C ILE A 161 -2.03 -5.93 -15.07
N PRO A 162 -2.18 -7.26 -15.18
CA PRO A 162 -3.41 -7.91 -14.73
C PRO A 162 -3.64 -7.78 -13.22
N ILE A 163 -4.91 -7.63 -12.80
CA ILE A 163 -5.33 -7.34 -11.40
C ILE A 163 -4.78 -8.34 -10.36
N LYS A 164 -4.53 -9.58 -10.79
CA LYS A 164 -4.13 -10.70 -9.91
C LYS A 164 -2.61 -10.90 -9.86
N PHE A 165 -1.81 -9.99 -10.43
CA PHE A 165 -0.36 -10.11 -10.40
C PHE A 165 0.20 -9.82 -9.02
N ASN A 166 1.13 -10.67 -8.59
CA ASN A 166 2.00 -10.39 -7.45
C ASN A 166 3.02 -9.33 -7.84
N ILE A 167 3.29 -8.39 -6.95
CA ILE A 167 4.11 -7.21 -7.25
C ILE A 167 5.33 -7.18 -6.34
N ASN A 168 6.51 -6.97 -6.92
CA ASN A 168 7.74 -6.68 -6.19
C ASN A 168 8.38 -5.43 -6.78
N ILE A 169 8.50 -4.36 -6.00
CA ILE A 169 9.06 -3.08 -6.42
C ILE A 169 10.30 -2.75 -5.58
N GLU A 170 11.37 -2.39 -6.27
CA GLU A 170 12.56 -1.76 -5.70
C GLU A 170 12.72 -0.38 -6.36
N SER A 171 12.44 0.67 -5.59
CA SER A 171 12.58 2.06 -6.03
C SER A 171 13.66 2.79 -5.24
N GLY A 172 14.21 3.83 -5.85
CA GLY A 172 15.18 4.72 -5.23
C GLY A 172 14.52 5.77 -4.34
N ASP A 173 14.82 7.03 -4.67
CA ASP A 173 14.37 8.19 -3.90
C ASP A 173 13.02 8.75 -4.42
N GLU A 174 12.53 8.24 -5.55
CA GLU A 174 11.30 8.70 -6.19
C GLU A 174 10.03 8.02 -5.66
N PRO A 175 8.87 8.72 -5.68
CA PRO A 175 7.61 8.18 -5.17
C PRO A 175 7.09 6.96 -5.93
N VAL A 176 6.43 6.06 -5.20
CA VAL A 176 5.78 4.86 -5.73
C VAL A 176 4.28 4.91 -5.43
N SER A 177 3.47 4.62 -6.43
CA SER A 177 2.01 4.52 -6.32
C SER A 177 1.56 3.13 -6.79
N VAL A 178 0.80 2.42 -5.97
CA VAL A 178 0.23 1.11 -6.30
C VAL A 178 -1.26 1.10 -5.96
N LYS A 179 -2.11 0.85 -6.96
CA LYS A 179 -3.56 1.02 -6.82
C LYS A 179 -4.35 -0.17 -7.35
N GLY A 180 -5.45 -0.53 -6.70
CA GLY A 180 -6.52 -1.35 -7.27
C GLY A 180 -6.24 -2.84 -7.47
N PHE A 181 -5.19 -3.38 -6.88
CA PHE A 181 -4.81 -4.79 -7.04
C PHE A 181 -5.54 -5.75 -6.10
N GLU A 182 -5.76 -6.96 -6.60
CA GLU A 182 -6.23 -8.09 -5.81
C GLU A 182 -5.25 -9.27 -5.92
N ALA A 183 -4.12 -9.21 -5.22
CA ALA A 183 -2.98 -10.12 -5.39
C ALA A 183 -2.71 -10.99 -4.16
N ASP A 184 -1.87 -12.01 -4.25
CA ASP A 184 -1.45 -12.74 -3.04
C ASP A 184 -0.41 -11.94 -2.25
N THR A 185 0.52 -11.28 -2.96
CA THR A 185 1.63 -10.56 -2.35
C THR A 185 1.95 -9.25 -3.09
N ILE A 186 2.08 -8.16 -2.34
CA ILE A 186 2.66 -6.91 -2.80
C ILE A 186 3.83 -6.55 -1.87
N ASN A 187 5.02 -6.43 -2.45
CA ASN A 187 6.24 -6.01 -1.76
C ASN A 187 6.78 -4.73 -2.41
N ILE A 188 7.04 -3.71 -1.61
CA ILE A 188 7.58 -2.43 -2.06
C ILE A 188 8.74 -2.06 -1.16
N THR A 189 9.90 -1.75 -1.75
CA THR A 189 11.05 -1.20 -1.04
C THR A 189 11.45 0.13 -1.68
N THR A 190 11.53 1.19 -0.88
CA THR A 190 12.00 2.52 -1.31
C THR A 190 13.10 3.02 -0.39
N LYS A 191 13.91 3.96 -0.87
CA LYS A 191 14.86 4.69 -0.01
C LYS A 191 14.16 5.88 0.61
N LYS A 192 13.96 6.95 -0.17
CA LYS A 192 13.34 8.19 0.31
C LYS A 192 11.95 8.46 -0.26
N GLY A 193 11.56 7.75 -1.31
CA GLY A 193 10.31 7.99 -2.01
C GLY A 193 9.10 7.56 -1.19
N ASP A 194 8.09 8.42 -1.17
CA ASP A 194 6.80 8.13 -0.55
C ASP A 194 6.08 6.98 -1.27
N CYS A 195 5.35 6.18 -0.51
CA CYS A 195 4.56 5.06 -1.01
C CYS A 195 3.06 5.36 -0.86
N LEU A 196 2.36 5.54 -1.99
CA LEU A 196 0.91 5.71 -2.05
C LEU A 196 0.24 4.37 -2.39
N LEU A 197 -0.62 3.89 -1.49
CA LEU A 197 -1.39 2.66 -1.64
C LEU A 197 -2.89 2.99 -1.71
N GLU A 198 -3.61 2.43 -2.68
CA GLU A 198 -5.05 2.66 -2.81
C GLU A 198 -5.80 1.38 -3.21
N LYS A 199 -6.92 1.07 -2.52
CA LYS A 199 -7.84 -0.02 -2.86
C LYS A 199 -7.13 -1.37 -3.08
N LEU A 200 -6.26 -1.76 -2.16
CA LEU A 200 -5.51 -3.02 -2.25
C LEU A 200 -6.18 -4.12 -1.44
N ARG A 201 -6.38 -5.29 -2.06
CA ARG A 201 -6.89 -6.49 -1.38
C ARG A 201 -5.93 -7.64 -1.60
N CYS A 202 -5.06 -7.88 -0.64
CA CYS A 202 -4.02 -8.87 -0.80
C CYS A 202 -4.01 -9.93 0.30
N GLY A 203 -3.34 -11.06 0.04
CA GLY A 203 -2.94 -11.97 1.12
C GLY A 203 -1.95 -11.29 2.07
N ASN A 204 -0.89 -10.70 1.50
CA ASN A 204 0.16 -9.99 2.24
C ASN A 204 0.57 -8.69 1.52
N VAL A 205 0.78 -7.62 2.29
CA VAL A 205 1.36 -6.36 1.81
C VAL A 205 2.53 -6.00 2.71
N LYS A 206 3.72 -5.88 2.12
CA LYS A 206 4.93 -5.42 2.79
C LYS A 206 5.45 -4.16 2.12
N VAL A 207 5.60 -3.08 2.88
CA VAL A 207 6.20 -1.82 2.40
C VAL A 207 7.31 -1.42 3.35
N VAL A 208 8.52 -1.24 2.82
CA VAL A 208 9.69 -0.80 3.57
C VAL A 208 10.27 0.45 2.91
N SER A 209 10.34 1.53 3.67
CA SER A 209 10.92 2.81 3.25
C SER A 209 12.04 3.20 4.22
N GLN A 210 13.15 3.76 3.74
CA GLN A 210 14.20 4.25 4.64
C GLN A 210 13.84 5.61 5.26
N SER A 211 13.11 6.46 4.54
CA SER A 211 12.70 7.78 5.05
C SER A 211 11.43 8.38 4.47
N GLY A 212 10.87 7.83 3.39
CA GLY A 212 9.64 8.32 2.76
C GLY A 212 8.38 7.88 3.49
N ASP A 213 7.31 8.66 3.36
CA ASP A 213 6.01 8.38 3.99
C ASP A 213 5.32 7.16 3.35
N ILE A 214 4.58 6.41 4.14
CA ILE A 214 3.71 5.33 3.67
C ILE A 214 2.27 5.75 3.88
N ILE A 215 1.54 5.94 2.78
CA ILE A 215 0.20 6.53 2.77
C ILE A 215 -0.76 5.53 2.13
N SER A 216 -1.71 5.02 2.91
CA SER A 216 -2.87 4.32 2.36
C SER A 216 -4.08 5.24 2.33
N ALA A 217 -4.44 5.70 1.14
CA ALA A 217 -5.49 6.69 0.96
C ALA A 217 -6.90 6.14 1.22
N THR A 218 -7.10 4.81 1.13
CA THR A 218 -8.42 4.17 1.25
C THR A 218 -8.30 2.82 1.99
N LEU A 219 -8.71 1.71 1.36
CA LEU A 219 -8.65 0.36 1.92
C LEU A 219 -7.29 -0.28 1.61
N LEU A 220 -6.64 -0.76 2.67
CA LEU A 220 -5.55 -1.72 2.61
C LEU A 220 -6.00 -2.99 3.35
N GLN A 221 -6.18 -4.08 2.60
CA GLN A 221 -6.66 -5.35 3.14
C GLN A 221 -5.62 -6.46 2.96
N GLY A 222 -5.39 -7.25 4.02
CA GLY A 222 -4.46 -8.38 4.04
C GLY A 222 -3.68 -8.51 5.35
N ASN A 223 -2.64 -9.34 5.38
CA ASN A 223 -1.59 -9.21 6.39
C ASN A 223 -0.69 -8.03 6.01
N ILE A 224 -0.59 -7.03 6.87
CA ILE A 224 0.03 -5.74 6.54
C ILE A 224 1.31 -5.59 7.35
N GLU A 225 2.42 -5.29 6.70
CA GLU A 225 3.70 -4.94 7.32
C GLU A 225 4.21 -3.64 6.68
N LEU A 226 4.13 -2.54 7.41
CA LEU A 226 4.59 -1.23 6.97
C LEU A 226 5.75 -0.76 7.85
N GLN A 227 6.87 -0.43 7.25
CA GLN A 227 8.06 0.03 7.96
C GLN A 227 8.63 1.28 7.29
N THR A 228 8.86 2.33 8.08
CA THR A 228 9.57 3.53 7.64
C THR A 228 10.61 3.98 8.66
N GLY A 229 11.78 4.43 8.19
CA GLY A 229 12.84 4.97 9.04
C GLY A 229 12.88 6.50 9.06
N CYS A 230 13.88 7.06 9.74
CA CYS A 230 14.14 8.50 9.81
C CYS A 230 12.87 9.26 10.23
N SER A 231 12.47 10.27 9.47
CA SER A 231 11.28 11.10 9.70
C SER A 231 10.02 10.61 8.97
N GLY A 232 10.07 9.51 8.22
CA GLY A 232 8.92 9.03 7.48
C GLY A 232 7.80 8.55 8.40
N SER A 233 6.57 8.78 7.99
CA SER A 233 5.35 8.51 8.74
C SER A 233 4.47 7.46 8.06
N ILE A 234 3.60 6.83 8.84
CA ILE A 234 2.61 5.89 8.32
C ILE A 234 1.23 6.50 8.51
N SER A 235 0.47 6.62 7.42
CA SER A 235 -0.92 7.07 7.47
C SER A 235 -1.86 6.16 6.70
N GLY A 236 -3.05 5.91 7.24
CA GLY A 236 -4.02 5.01 6.65
C GLY A 236 -5.47 5.41 6.92
N ASP A 237 -6.32 5.32 5.90
CA ASP A 237 -7.76 5.51 6.08
C ASP A 237 -8.42 4.26 6.69
N ARG A 238 -8.23 3.09 6.06
CA ARG A 238 -8.79 1.83 6.55
C ARG A 238 -7.85 0.66 6.35
N PHE A 239 -7.40 0.07 7.46
CA PHE A 239 -6.67 -1.19 7.45
C PHE A 239 -7.56 -2.34 7.92
N GLN A 240 -7.52 -3.47 7.20
CA GLN A 240 -8.33 -4.64 7.51
C GLN A 240 -7.54 -5.94 7.29
N GLY A 241 -7.38 -6.77 8.31
CA GLY A 241 -6.51 -7.95 8.20
C GLY A 241 -6.58 -8.89 9.38
N GLN A 242 -5.80 -9.98 9.34
CA GLN A 242 -5.58 -10.80 10.53
C GLN A 242 -4.44 -10.21 11.37
N ASN A 243 -3.34 -9.84 10.70
CA ASN A 243 -2.15 -9.30 11.34
C ASN A 243 -1.77 -7.97 10.68
N ILE A 244 -1.61 -6.92 11.49
CA ILE A 244 -1.19 -5.59 11.03
C ILE A 244 -0.02 -5.12 11.88
N ASN A 245 1.13 -4.92 11.23
CA ASN A 245 2.36 -4.45 11.85
C ASN A 245 2.77 -3.12 11.23
N CYS A 246 2.97 -2.10 12.05
CA CYS A 246 3.44 -0.78 11.63
C CYS A 246 4.65 -0.38 12.47
N THR A 247 5.75 -0.04 11.81
CA THR A 247 6.99 0.39 12.47
C THR A 247 7.45 1.72 11.90
N SER A 248 7.61 2.73 12.76
CA SER A 248 8.23 4.01 12.40
C SER A 248 9.41 4.33 13.32
N GLU A 249 10.37 5.12 12.85
CA GLU A 249 11.41 5.66 13.72
C GLU A 249 10.94 6.97 14.38
N HIS A 250 11.00 8.09 13.67
CA HIS A 250 10.67 9.41 14.23
C HIS A 250 9.36 10.01 13.70
N GLY A 251 8.78 9.45 12.64
CA GLY A 251 7.46 9.83 12.15
C GLY A 251 6.33 9.17 12.94
N GLY A 252 5.15 9.80 12.90
CA GLY A 252 3.96 9.27 13.56
C GLY A 252 3.29 8.12 12.79
N VAL A 253 2.39 7.42 13.48
CA VAL A 253 1.50 6.41 12.89
C VAL A 253 0.07 6.88 13.08
N LYS A 254 -0.65 7.16 11.99
CA LYS A 254 -2.04 7.63 12.04
C LYS A 254 -2.95 6.73 11.22
N ILE A 255 -3.87 6.03 11.89
CA ILE A 255 -4.82 5.12 11.22
C ILE A 255 -6.23 5.50 11.63
N LYS A 256 -7.10 5.80 10.65
CA LYS A 256 -8.48 6.19 10.98
C LYS A 256 -9.35 4.99 11.37
N SER A 257 -9.25 3.89 10.63
CA SER A 257 -10.03 2.68 10.94
C SER A 257 -9.14 1.45 10.86
N LEU A 258 -8.98 0.79 11.99
CA LEU A 258 -8.15 -0.40 12.15
C LEU A 258 -9.02 -1.58 12.58
N TYR A 259 -9.13 -2.59 11.71
CA TYR A 259 -9.89 -3.81 11.98
C TYR A 259 -8.99 -5.03 11.79
N ALA A 260 -8.42 -5.56 12.88
CA ALA A 260 -7.64 -6.78 12.80
C ALA A 260 -7.73 -7.65 14.05
N ASP A 261 -7.45 -8.94 13.89
CA ASP A 261 -7.36 -9.84 15.04
C ASP A 261 -6.19 -9.42 15.94
N LYS A 262 -5.05 -9.09 15.32
CA LYS A 262 -3.82 -8.66 16.00
C LYS A 262 -3.18 -7.47 15.29
N THR A 263 -2.85 -6.46 16.07
CA THR A 263 -2.07 -5.30 15.63
C THR A 263 -0.83 -5.12 16.51
N LEU A 264 0.31 -4.79 15.90
CA LEU A 264 1.51 -4.31 16.56
C LEU A 264 1.94 -2.97 15.95
N ILE A 265 2.09 -1.95 16.78
CA ILE A 265 2.64 -0.65 16.38
C ILE A 265 3.89 -0.38 17.20
N GLN A 266 5.00 -0.08 16.52
CA GLN A 266 6.28 0.25 17.15
C GLN A 266 6.77 1.60 16.63
N ALA A 267 7.09 2.52 17.54
CA ALA A 267 7.60 3.84 17.19
C ALA A 267 8.68 4.31 18.17
N LYS A 268 9.76 4.95 17.69
CA LYS A 268 10.78 5.53 18.60
C LYS A 268 10.36 6.94 19.06
N SER A 269 9.82 7.76 18.18
CA SER A 269 9.21 9.03 18.55
C SER A 269 8.05 9.39 17.65
N GLY A 270 7.22 10.34 18.10
CA GLY A 270 6.12 10.89 17.32
C GLY A 270 4.77 10.66 18.00
N THR A 271 3.70 10.73 17.22
CA THR A 271 2.35 10.44 17.71
C THR A 271 1.83 9.18 17.05
N THR A 272 1.44 8.21 17.87
CA THR A 272 0.59 7.10 17.43
C THR A 272 -0.86 7.50 17.66
N HIS A 273 -1.63 7.70 16.59
CA HIS A 273 -3.03 8.10 16.61
C HIS A 273 -3.92 7.07 15.90
N LEU A 274 -4.71 6.34 16.69
CA LEU A 274 -5.73 5.44 16.18
C LEU A 274 -7.10 6.09 16.40
N VAL A 275 -7.84 6.38 15.33
CA VAL A 275 -9.17 6.97 15.50
C VAL A 275 -10.16 5.89 15.94
N ASN A 276 -10.20 4.76 15.25
CA ASN A 276 -10.94 3.58 15.66
C ASN A 276 -10.04 2.34 15.57
N CYS A 277 -9.96 1.56 16.63
CA CYS A 277 -9.29 0.26 16.62
C CYS A 277 -10.16 -0.87 17.19
N HIS A 278 -10.13 -2.01 16.51
CA HIS A 278 -10.81 -3.24 16.90
C HIS A 278 -9.84 -4.41 16.97
N GLY A 279 -10.10 -5.32 17.90
CA GLY A 279 -9.31 -6.53 18.16
C GLY A 279 -8.14 -6.28 19.10
N THR A 280 -7.14 -7.15 19.10
CA THR A 280 -6.00 -7.02 20.02
C THR A 280 -4.94 -6.08 19.46
N THR A 281 -4.69 -4.96 20.14
CA THR A 281 -3.72 -3.94 19.71
C THR A 281 -2.58 -3.79 20.71
N ASN A 282 -1.35 -3.97 20.26
CA ASN A 282 -0.13 -3.73 21.04
C ASN A 282 0.61 -2.50 20.49
N ILE A 283 0.98 -1.57 21.36
CA ILE A 283 1.72 -0.35 21.01
C ILE A 283 2.97 -0.26 21.87
N GLU A 284 4.14 -0.13 21.25
CA GLU A 284 5.40 0.12 21.92
C GLU A 284 5.98 1.43 21.39
N GLN A 285 6.18 2.40 22.28
CA GLN A 285 6.69 3.72 21.91
C GLN A 285 7.79 4.20 22.85
N ASP A 286 8.93 4.65 22.35
CA ASP A 286 9.97 5.20 23.25
C ASP A 286 9.58 6.61 23.72
N SER A 287 9.13 7.48 22.83
CA SER A 287 8.73 8.85 23.21
C SER A 287 7.57 9.42 22.40
N GLY A 288 6.87 10.41 22.96
CA GLY A 288 5.86 11.21 22.23
C GLY A 288 4.45 11.07 22.80
N LYS A 289 3.46 10.73 21.97
CA LYS A 289 2.06 10.57 22.43
C LYS A 289 1.40 9.33 21.85
N ILE A 290 0.61 8.64 22.66
CA ILE A 290 -0.35 7.63 22.19
C ILE A 290 -1.75 8.23 22.35
N LYS A 291 -2.50 8.31 21.25
CA LYS A 291 -3.87 8.80 21.22
C LYS A 291 -4.77 7.78 20.56
N ILE A 292 -5.82 7.37 21.27
CA ILE A 292 -6.82 6.44 20.74
C ILE A 292 -8.21 7.04 20.96
N ASP A 293 -8.90 7.41 19.88
CA ASP A 293 -10.19 8.08 19.97
C ASP A 293 -11.36 7.10 20.20
N SER A 294 -11.18 5.82 19.88
CA SER A 294 -12.14 4.74 20.15
C SER A 294 -11.49 3.36 20.04
N ALA A 295 -11.47 2.63 21.16
CA ALA A 295 -11.00 1.25 21.24
C ALA A 295 -12.14 0.27 21.56
N SER A 296 -12.16 -0.87 20.88
CA SER A 296 -13.03 -2.01 21.16
C SER A 296 -12.23 -3.31 21.08
N GLY A 297 -11.98 -3.94 22.23
CA GLY A 297 -11.17 -5.16 22.36
C GLY A 297 -10.03 -5.04 23.37
N ASP A 298 -8.97 -5.80 23.15
CA ASP A 298 -7.79 -5.83 24.02
C ASP A 298 -6.77 -4.78 23.56
N LEU A 299 -6.19 -4.06 24.53
CA LEU A 299 -5.28 -2.96 24.25
C LEU A 299 -4.11 -2.99 25.22
N HIS A 300 -2.91 -3.05 24.68
CA HIS A 300 -1.67 -3.02 25.43
C HIS A 300 -0.80 -1.89 24.90
N GLY A 301 -0.37 -0.98 25.75
CA GLY A 301 0.50 0.12 25.37
C GLY A 301 1.63 0.31 26.35
N LYS A 302 2.84 0.51 25.82
CA LYS A 302 4.02 0.84 26.59
C LYS A 302 4.65 2.10 26.03
N ILE A 303 4.87 3.09 26.88
CA ILE A 303 5.61 4.30 26.53
C ILE A 303 6.74 4.58 27.51
N ASN A 304 7.94 4.90 27.04
CA ASN A 304 9.00 5.34 27.95
C ASN A 304 8.79 6.80 28.39
N GLN A 305 8.62 7.74 27.46
CA GLN A 305 8.40 9.16 27.79
C GLN A 305 7.28 9.78 26.94
N GLY A 306 6.13 10.06 27.54
CA GLY A 306 5.03 10.70 26.82
C GLY A 306 3.65 10.42 27.41
N ASP A 307 2.67 11.15 26.89
CA ASP A 307 1.30 11.04 27.37
C ASP A 307 0.52 9.97 26.61
N ILE A 308 -0.40 9.33 27.32
CA ILE A 308 -1.38 8.38 26.79
C ILE A 308 -2.77 8.99 26.98
N ALA A 309 -3.57 9.04 25.90
CA ALA A 309 -4.96 9.48 25.95
C ALA A 309 -5.84 8.49 25.18
N VAL A 310 -6.75 7.80 25.87
CA VAL A 310 -7.52 6.68 25.30
C VAL A 310 -8.99 6.78 25.66
N PHE A 311 -9.86 6.64 24.66
CA PHE A 311 -11.28 6.37 24.87
C PHE A 311 -11.59 4.88 24.61
N VAL A 312 -12.15 4.21 25.62
CA VAL A 312 -12.52 2.79 25.57
C VAL A 312 -14.02 2.69 25.40
N ALA A 313 -14.44 2.30 24.20
CA ALA A 313 -15.85 2.09 23.85
C ALA A 313 -16.34 0.69 24.25
N ASP A 314 -15.46 -0.31 24.20
CA ASP A 314 -15.73 -1.67 24.65
C ASP A 314 -14.47 -2.26 25.30
N CYS A 315 -14.61 -2.68 26.56
CA CYS A 315 -13.49 -2.99 27.44
C CYS A 315 -13.20 -4.49 27.44
N GLY A 316 -12.10 -4.89 26.81
CA GLY A 316 -11.45 -6.18 27.02
C GLY A 316 -10.39 -6.10 28.13
N LYS A 317 -9.17 -6.56 27.81
CA LYS A 317 -7.99 -6.39 28.66
C LYS A 317 -7.20 -5.16 28.22
N ILE A 318 -7.24 -4.12 29.05
CA ILE A 318 -6.54 -2.86 28.82
C ILE A 318 -5.34 -2.81 29.77
N ASN A 319 -4.12 -2.74 29.22
CA ASN A 319 -2.89 -2.59 29.98
C ASN A 319 -2.07 -1.41 29.43
N PHE A 320 -1.74 -0.44 30.28
CA PHE A 320 -0.84 0.66 29.91
C PHE A 320 0.30 0.82 30.91
N GLU A 321 1.52 0.93 30.38
CA GLU A 321 2.74 1.20 31.15
C GLU A 321 3.44 2.44 30.62
N ALA A 322 3.63 3.44 31.49
CA ALA A 322 4.41 4.64 31.21
C ALA A 322 5.58 4.77 32.20
N ASN A 323 6.82 5.03 31.73
CA ASN A 323 7.88 5.41 32.67
C ASN A 323 7.73 6.89 33.09
N GLN A 324 7.46 7.78 32.14
CA GLN A 324 7.21 9.19 32.40
C GLN A 324 6.09 9.71 31.49
N GLY A 325 5.09 10.38 32.08
CA GLY A 325 3.98 10.98 31.36
C GLY A 325 2.62 10.66 31.99
N ASN A 326 1.61 11.43 31.59
CA ASN A 326 0.25 11.28 32.10
C ASN A 326 -0.54 10.25 31.31
N VAL A 327 -1.46 9.56 31.98
CA VAL A 327 -2.35 8.59 31.36
C VAL A 327 -3.80 9.00 31.63
N ASP A 328 -4.49 9.46 30.58
CA ASP A 328 -5.92 9.81 30.57
C ASP A 328 -6.71 8.69 29.88
N ILE A 329 -7.57 8.02 30.64
CA ILE A 329 -8.45 6.97 30.13
C ILE A 329 -9.90 7.37 30.36
N LYS A 330 -10.67 7.38 29.28
CA LYS A 330 -12.09 7.67 29.30
C LYS A 330 -12.87 6.42 28.93
N LEU A 331 -13.85 6.08 29.74
CA LEU A 331 -14.70 4.92 29.56
C LEU A 331 -16.10 5.36 29.14
N ILE A 332 -16.75 4.57 28.29
CA ILE A 332 -18.20 4.71 28.12
C ILE A 332 -18.92 4.26 29.40
N GLU A 333 -20.06 4.89 29.73
CA GLU A 333 -20.77 4.68 31.01
C GLU A 333 -21.11 3.23 31.33
N SER A 334 -21.31 2.40 30.31
CA SER A 334 -21.70 0.99 30.45
C SER A 334 -20.55 0.03 30.77
N VAL A 335 -19.30 0.48 30.76
CA VAL A 335 -18.14 -0.40 31.02
C VAL A 335 -18.14 -0.85 32.47
N ALA A 336 -18.21 -2.16 32.70
CA ALA A 336 -17.94 -2.79 33.98
C ALA A 336 -16.59 -3.52 33.90
N THR A 337 -15.68 -3.25 34.82
CA THR A 337 -14.30 -3.79 34.77
C THR A 337 -13.62 -3.76 36.14
N TYR A 338 -12.70 -4.68 36.37
CA TYR A 338 -11.73 -4.57 37.45
C TYR A 338 -10.64 -3.56 37.06
N PHE A 339 -10.16 -2.76 38.01
CA PHE A 339 -9.03 -1.86 37.76
C PHE A 339 -7.91 -2.04 38.78
N ASP A 340 -6.68 -1.80 38.30
CA ASP A 340 -5.45 -1.74 39.08
C ASP A 340 -4.58 -0.59 38.54
N LEU A 341 -4.53 0.50 39.31
CA LEU A 341 -3.90 1.76 38.91
C LEU A 341 -2.73 2.06 39.83
N GLU A 342 -1.57 2.34 39.27
CA GLU A 342 -0.34 2.63 40.00
C GLU A 342 0.31 3.89 39.42
N GLY A 343 0.35 4.97 40.20
CA GLY A 343 0.83 6.27 39.71
C GLY A 343 1.32 7.19 40.82
N GLN A 344 1.95 8.30 40.45
CA GLN A 344 2.32 9.34 41.43
C GLN A 344 1.07 10.01 42.02
N SER A 345 0.07 10.24 41.17
CA SER A 345 -1.29 10.61 41.57
C SER A 345 -2.30 9.85 40.71
N VAL A 346 -3.45 9.51 41.31
CA VAL A 346 -4.54 8.80 40.64
C VAL A 346 -5.84 9.53 40.94
N GLU A 347 -6.53 9.96 39.89
CA GLU A 347 -7.83 10.62 39.97
C GLU A 347 -8.87 9.82 39.19
N ILE A 348 -9.97 9.45 39.86
CA ILE A 348 -11.15 8.86 39.22
C ILE A 348 -12.27 9.88 39.33
N ASN A 349 -12.91 10.22 38.20
CA ASN A 349 -14.02 11.17 38.16
C ASN A 349 -15.17 10.70 39.07
N GLU A 350 -15.74 11.61 39.87
CA GLU A 350 -16.82 11.35 40.83
C GLU A 350 -18.09 10.80 40.16
N SER A 351 -18.30 11.05 38.87
CA SER A 351 -19.45 10.50 38.13
C SER A 351 -19.40 8.98 37.96
N ILE A 352 -18.21 8.38 38.08
CA ILE A 352 -18.00 6.95 37.89
C ILE A 352 -18.42 6.20 39.15
N LYS A 353 -19.35 5.25 39.03
CA LYS A 353 -19.65 4.31 40.12
C LYS A 353 -18.49 3.34 40.27
N HIS A 354 -17.78 3.43 41.39
CA HIS A 354 -16.62 2.60 41.66
C HIS A 354 -16.56 2.18 43.13
N ASP A 355 -16.11 0.96 43.37
CA ASP A 355 -15.67 0.47 44.67
C ASP A 355 -14.16 0.38 44.65
N ARG A 356 -13.47 0.96 45.64
CA ARG A 356 -12.01 1.09 45.62
C ARG A 356 -11.38 0.73 46.95
N ASN A 357 -10.21 0.11 46.86
CA ASN A 357 -9.25 -0.06 47.93
C ASN A 357 -7.99 0.73 47.58
N THR A 358 -7.45 1.44 48.56
CA THR A 358 -6.27 2.30 48.38
C THR A 358 -5.12 1.79 49.24
N SER A 359 -3.93 1.73 48.65
CA SER A 359 -2.69 1.50 49.38
C SER A 359 -1.60 2.46 48.89
N THR A 360 -0.81 2.99 49.82
CA THR A 360 0.31 3.88 49.52
C THR A 360 1.62 3.15 49.78
N ASN A 361 2.50 3.09 48.78
CA ASN A 361 3.84 2.53 48.99
C ASN A 361 4.83 3.66 49.32
N ASN A 362 5.15 3.79 50.61
CA ASN A 362 5.97 4.89 51.13
C ASN A 362 7.43 4.89 50.61
N SER A 363 7.93 3.77 50.07
CA SER A 363 9.30 3.69 49.54
C SER A 363 9.47 4.29 48.14
N GLU A 364 8.39 4.38 47.35
CA GLU A 364 8.44 4.81 45.93
C GLU A 364 7.60 6.07 45.64
N SER A 365 6.94 6.65 46.65
CA SER A 365 5.99 7.76 46.47
C SER A 365 4.90 7.47 45.43
N GLN A 366 4.49 6.20 45.34
CA GLN A 366 3.46 5.72 44.44
C GLN A 366 2.17 5.41 45.19
N LEU A 367 1.06 5.80 44.58
CA LEU A 367 -0.30 5.47 44.98
C LEU A 367 -0.79 4.30 44.15
N THR A 368 -1.24 3.24 44.82
CA THR A 368 -1.91 2.12 44.19
C THR A 368 -3.39 2.15 44.55
N LEU A 369 -4.24 2.06 43.53
CA LEU A 369 -5.69 2.02 43.66
C LEU A 369 -6.23 0.84 42.87
N CYS A 370 -6.90 -0.08 43.56
CA CYS A 370 -7.52 -1.24 42.93
C CYS A 370 -9.00 -1.30 43.28
N GLY A 371 -9.81 -1.92 42.43
CA GLY A 371 -11.24 -2.00 42.67
C GLY A 371 -12.06 -2.39 41.45
N THR A 372 -13.33 -2.03 41.46
CA THR A 372 -14.26 -2.32 40.38
C THR A 372 -15.01 -1.08 39.95
N ILE A 373 -15.17 -0.90 38.63
CA ILE A 373 -16.08 0.07 38.03
C ILE A 373 -17.38 -0.65 37.65
N ASN A 374 -18.53 -0.05 37.97
CA ASN A 374 -19.87 -0.56 37.66
C ASN A 374 -20.12 -2.02 38.10
N GLY A 375 -19.61 -2.42 39.27
CA GLY A 375 -19.76 -3.77 39.82
C GLY A 375 -18.77 -4.81 39.27
N GLY A 376 -17.88 -4.41 38.35
CA GLY A 376 -16.81 -5.26 37.83
C GLY A 376 -17.28 -6.30 36.81
N SER A 377 -16.31 -6.96 36.19
CA SER A 377 -16.51 -8.11 35.29
C SER A 377 -15.26 -8.99 35.34
N ASP A 378 -15.44 -10.30 35.27
CA ASP A 378 -14.34 -11.26 35.25
C ASP A 378 -13.64 -11.32 33.88
N SER A 379 -14.27 -10.78 32.83
CA SER A 379 -13.77 -10.84 31.45
C SER A 379 -13.01 -9.60 31.01
N SER A 380 -13.04 -8.52 31.79
CA SER A 380 -12.42 -7.23 31.47
C SER A 380 -11.54 -6.74 32.60
N SER A 381 -10.43 -6.08 32.25
CA SER A 381 -9.49 -5.55 33.24
C SER A 381 -8.85 -4.27 32.73
N LEU A 382 -8.67 -3.30 33.62
CA LEU A 382 -7.98 -2.04 33.36
C LEU A 382 -6.76 -1.92 34.27
N THR A 383 -5.59 -2.21 33.74
CA THR A 383 -4.32 -2.06 34.45
C THR A 383 -3.55 -0.86 33.88
N VAL A 384 -3.18 0.09 34.73
CA VAL A 384 -2.44 1.28 34.31
C VAL A 384 -1.34 1.57 35.30
N LYS A 385 -0.11 1.67 34.81
CA LYS A 385 1.07 1.98 35.62
C LYS A 385 1.81 3.16 35.03
N THR A 386 2.09 4.18 35.83
CA THR A 386 3.00 5.27 35.49
C THR A 386 4.00 5.51 36.62
N LYS A 387 5.30 5.52 36.33
CA LYS A 387 6.30 5.78 37.39
C LYS A 387 6.39 7.26 37.75
N GLN A 388 6.26 8.14 36.76
CA GLN A 388 6.31 9.59 36.91
C GLN A 388 5.19 10.22 36.09
N GLY A 389 4.03 10.40 36.71
CA GLY A 389 2.88 11.02 36.07
C GLY A 389 1.59 10.79 36.84
N GLN A 390 0.55 11.43 36.33
CA GLN A 390 -0.80 11.32 36.83
C GLN A 390 -1.60 10.32 36.00
N ILE A 391 -2.42 9.52 36.67
CA ILE A 391 -3.47 8.73 36.04
C ILE A 391 -4.82 9.43 36.27
N THR A 392 -5.57 9.65 35.20
CA THR A 392 -6.93 10.18 35.26
C THR A 392 -7.88 9.20 34.58
N ILE A 393 -8.92 8.78 35.31
CA ILE A 393 -10.00 7.95 34.78
C ILE A 393 -11.28 8.79 34.71
N GLY A 394 -11.83 8.93 33.51
CA GLY A 394 -13.05 9.68 33.24
C GLY A 394 -14.14 8.84 32.57
N GLN A 395 -15.33 9.43 32.48
CA GLN A 395 -16.42 8.95 31.65
C GLN A 395 -16.61 9.87 30.45
N GLN A 396 -17.03 9.29 29.33
CA GLN A 396 -17.35 10.06 28.13
C GLN A 396 -18.42 9.33 27.31
N ASP A 397 -19.42 10.08 26.85
CA ASP A 397 -20.42 9.57 25.92
C ASP A 397 -19.81 9.34 24.54
N TRP A 398 -20.28 8.31 23.84
CA TRP A 398 -19.84 8.00 22.48
C TRP A 398 -20.04 9.18 21.52
N PHE A 399 -21.15 9.92 21.62
CA PHE A 399 -21.38 11.07 20.74
C PHE A 399 -20.31 12.16 20.92
N SER A 400 -19.84 12.36 22.15
CA SER A 400 -18.79 13.31 22.47
C SER A 400 -17.40 12.85 22.01
N SER A 401 -17.17 11.54 21.80
CA SER A 401 -15.90 11.02 21.26
C SER A 401 -15.71 11.24 19.78
N LEU A 402 -16.80 11.47 19.04
CA LEU A 402 -16.76 11.74 17.60
C LEU A 402 -16.10 13.09 17.24
N ASN A 403 -15.81 13.96 18.22
CA ASN A 403 -15.20 15.28 18.02
C ASN A 403 -15.86 16.06 16.86
N LEU A 404 -17.18 15.97 16.74
CA LEU A 404 -17.95 16.68 15.71
C LEU A 404 -17.93 18.17 16.06
N SER A 405 -16.96 18.90 15.53
CA SER A 405 -17.04 20.36 15.53
C SER A 405 -18.21 20.78 14.64
N SER A 406 -19.13 21.58 15.18
CA SER A 406 -20.12 22.28 14.36
C SER A 406 -19.37 23.14 13.35
N ARG A 407 -19.50 22.80 12.06
CA ARG A 407 -18.96 23.61 10.96
C ARG A 407 -19.57 24.99 10.93
#